data_AF-A0A7C3YJI4-F1
#
_entry.id   AF-A0A7C3YJI4-F1
#
_cell.length_a   1.000
_cell.length_b   1.000
_cell.length_c   1.000
_cell.angle_alpha   90.00
_cell.angle_beta   90.00
_cell.angle_gamma   90.00
#
_symmetry.space_group_name_H-M   'P 1'
#
loop_
_entity.id
_entity.type
_entity.pdbx_description
1 polymer ?
#
loop_
_entity_poly.entity_id
_entity_poly.type
_entity_poly.pdbx_seq_one_letter_code
_entity_poly.pdbx_strand_id
1 'polypeptide(L)'
;MDWKIVDERLIRRGELLLSLDFLEGYGNELKSMNDGRVGHPFKLTDRYIEFLIVVRYLFSMSYRQVEGSTRALNRLIRRLPSVDYSWVRRRILYLGLV
;
A
#
# COMPACT_ATOMS: atom_id res chain seq x y z
N MET A 1 -33.21 -24.09 -12.43
CA MET A 1 -32.12 -23.37 -11.73
C MET A 1 -31.37 -22.59 -12.79
N ASP A 2 -31.20 -21.28 -12.62
CA ASP A 2 -30.44 -20.47 -13.58
C ASP A 2 -28.97 -20.43 -13.14
N TRP A 3 -28.17 -21.33 -13.69
CA TRP A 3 -26.75 -21.47 -13.36
C TRP A 3 -25.95 -20.20 -13.69
N LYS A 4 -26.35 -19.43 -14.70
CA LYS A 4 -25.69 -18.18 -15.08
C LYS A 4 -25.79 -17.13 -13.96
N ILE A 5 -26.93 -17.07 -13.29
CA ILE A 5 -27.13 -16.17 -12.13
C ILE A 5 -26.30 -16.64 -10.93
N VAL A 6 -26.19 -17.95 -10.70
CA VAL A 6 -25.39 -18.51 -9.61
C VAL A 6 -23.90 -18.24 -9.83
N ASP A 7 -23.40 -18.46 -11.04
CA ASP A 7 -22.00 -18.22 -11.40
C ASP A 7 -21.61 -16.76 -11.23
N GLU A 8 -22.43 -15.84 -11.76
CA GLU A 8 -22.20 -14.40 -11.61
C GLU A 8 -22.12 -13.97 -10.13
N ARG A 9 -22.98 -14.55 -9.27
CA ARG A 9 -22.93 -14.29 -7.82
C ARG A 9 -21.66 -14.82 -7.17
N LEU A 10 -21.14 -15.97 -7.63
CA LEU A 10 -19.90 -16.53 -7.09
C LEU A 10 -18.69 -15.73 -7.52
N ILE A 11 -18.64 -15.28 -8.77
CA ILE A 11 -17.58 -14.42 -9.31
C ILE A 11 -17.50 -13.11 -8.51
N ARG A 12 -18.65 -12.44 -8.31
CA ARG A 12 -18.72 -11.16 -7.57
C ARG A 12 -18.25 -11.24 -6.12
N ARG A 13 -18.28 -12.43 -5.49
CA ARG A 13 -17.74 -12.61 -4.13
C ARG A 13 -16.22 -12.44 -4.06
N GLY A 14 -15.52 -12.63 -5.18
CA GLY A 14 -14.07 -12.46 -5.29
C GLY A 14 -13.64 -11.07 -5.78
N GLU A 15 -14.58 -10.16 -6.07
CA GLU A 15 -14.24 -8.81 -6.51
C GLU A 15 -13.56 -8.04 -5.37
N LEU A 16 -12.30 -7.68 -5.59
CA LEU A 16 -11.51 -6.86 -4.66
C LEU A 16 -11.08 -5.59 -5.39
N LEU A 17 -11.50 -4.45 -4.85
CA LEU A 17 -11.05 -3.13 -5.29
C LEU A 17 -10.04 -2.59 -4.30
N LEU A 18 -8.81 -2.38 -4.78
CA LEU A 18 -7.77 -1.69 -4.03
C LEU A 18 -7.70 -0.26 -4.54
N SER A 19 -8.19 0.69 -3.73
CA SER A 19 -8.16 2.11 -4.08
C SER A 19 -6.72 2.64 -4.11
N LEU A 20 -6.44 3.45 -5.13
CA LEU A 20 -5.19 4.20 -5.29
C LEU A 20 -5.40 5.70 -5.07
N ASP A 21 -6.50 6.12 -4.46
CA ASP A 21 -6.89 7.53 -4.32
C ASP A 21 -5.86 8.31 -3.48
N PHE A 22 -5.09 7.63 -2.62
CA PHE A 22 -3.98 8.25 -1.88
C PHE A 22 -2.87 8.82 -2.78
N LEU A 23 -2.85 8.46 -4.07
CA LEU A 23 -1.96 9.08 -5.05
C LEU A 23 -2.33 10.55 -5.30
N GLU A 24 -3.60 10.91 -5.13
CA GLU A 24 -4.04 12.29 -5.14
C GLU A 24 -3.54 12.97 -3.86
N GLY A 25 -2.64 13.94 -4.02
CA GLY A 25 -2.03 14.63 -2.89
C GLY A 25 -0.78 13.95 -2.29
N TYR A 26 -0.32 12.81 -2.81
CA TYR A 26 0.88 12.11 -2.31
C TYR A 26 2.08 13.03 -2.05
N GLY A 27 2.38 13.93 -2.98
CA GLY A 27 3.50 14.88 -2.84
C GLY A 27 3.28 15.91 -1.74
N ASN A 28 2.04 16.39 -1.58
CA ASN A 28 1.67 17.36 -0.55
C ASN A 28 1.69 16.70 0.83
N GLU A 29 1.16 15.48 0.95
CA GLU A 29 1.21 14.68 2.16
C GLU A 29 2.68 14.44 2.56
N LEU A 30 3.52 13.97 1.63
CA LEU A 30 4.93 13.72 1.92
C LEU A 30 5.69 14.98 2.32
N LYS A 31 5.38 16.12 1.70
CA LYS A 31 5.95 17.41 2.08
C LYS A 31 5.51 17.80 3.48
N SER A 32 4.22 17.70 3.80
CA SER A 32 3.67 18.02 5.12
C SER A 32 4.26 17.13 6.21
N MET A 33 4.42 15.82 5.96
CA MET A 33 5.01 14.88 6.92
C MET A 33 6.49 15.16 7.21
N ASN A 34 7.19 15.80 6.28
CA ASN A 34 8.60 16.14 6.41
C ASN A 34 8.83 17.61 6.79
N ASP A 35 7.77 18.41 6.93
CA ASP A 35 7.88 19.81 7.33
C ASP A 35 8.42 19.93 8.75
N GLY A 36 9.43 20.77 8.94
CA GLY A 36 10.12 20.93 10.23
C GLY A 36 10.90 19.70 10.75
N ARG A 37 11.06 18.63 9.95
CA ARG A 37 11.73 17.41 10.39
C ARG A 37 13.25 17.54 10.35
N VAL A 38 13.89 17.32 11.51
CA VAL A 38 15.36 17.46 11.69
C VAL A 38 16.13 16.16 11.37
N GLY A 39 15.45 15.00 11.30
CA GLY A 39 16.04 13.69 10.99
C GLY A 39 15.93 13.25 9.53
N HIS A 40 16.33 12.00 9.22
CA HIS A 40 16.23 11.47 7.85
C HIS A 40 14.78 11.51 7.36
N PRO A 41 14.50 12.15 6.20
CA PRO A 41 13.14 12.38 5.73
C PRO A 41 12.41 11.06 5.42
N PHE A 42 11.09 11.10 5.52
CA PHE A 42 10.23 10.00 5.09
C PHE A 42 10.26 9.92 3.57
N LYS A 43 10.27 8.69 3.08
CA LYS A 43 10.24 8.38 1.64
C LYS A 43 8.84 8.00 1.16
N LEU A 44 8.05 7.43 2.08
CA LEU A 44 6.67 7.02 1.82
C LEU A 44 5.72 7.88 2.63
N THR A 45 4.54 8.14 2.06
CA THR A 45 3.43 8.73 2.79
C THR A 45 2.78 7.73 3.75
N ASP A 46 2.04 8.21 4.74
CA ASP A 46 1.35 7.35 5.70
C ASP A 46 0.24 6.57 5.02
N ARG A 47 -0.52 7.22 4.14
CA ARG A 47 -1.55 6.54 3.35
C ARG A 47 -1.01 5.44 2.44
N TYR A 48 0.21 5.58 1.93
CA TYR A 48 0.82 4.50 1.16
C TYR A 48 1.26 3.34 2.06
N ILE A 49 1.74 3.63 3.28
CA ILE A 49 2.02 2.58 4.28
C ILE A 49 0.75 1.83 4.67
N GLU A 50 -0.37 2.54 4.86
CA GLU A 50 -1.69 1.95 5.10
C GLU A 50 -2.13 1.07 3.93
N PHE A 51 -1.98 1.54 2.68
CA PHE A 51 -2.25 0.69 1.51
C PHE A 51 -1.41 -0.60 1.53
N LEU A 52 -0.10 -0.49 1.82
CA LEU A 52 0.81 -1.63 1.88
C LEU A 52 0.45 -2.60 3.01
N ILE A 53 -0.07 -2.13 4.14
CA ILE A 53 -0.50 -3.01 5.24
C ILE A 53 -1.74 -3.82 4.85
N VAL A 54 -2.68 -3.22 4.11
CA VAL A 54 -3.86 -3.91 3.58
C VAL A 54 -3.44 -5.02 2.62
N VAL A 55 -2.57 -4.71 1.65
CA VAL A 55 -2.00 -5.71 0.72
C VAL A 55 -1.29 -6.81 1.51
N ARG A 56 -0.50 -6.43 2.53
CA ARG A 56 0.23 -7.39 3.35
C ARG A 56 -0.71 -8.37 4.06
N TYR A 57 -1.79 -7.89 4.69
CA TYR A 57 -2.72 -8.75 5.42
C TYR A 57 -3.57 -9.60 4.48
N LEU A 58 -4.14 -9.00 3.43
CA LEU A 58 -4.98 -9.73 2.46
C LEU A 58 -4.25 -10.90 1.81
N PHE A 59 -2.96 -10.72 1.49
CA PHE A 59 -2.16 -11.74 0.81
C PHE A 59 -1.16 -12.46 1.74
N SER A 60 -1.27 -12.26 3.06
CA SER A 60 -0.37 -12.87 4.06
C SER A 60 1.13 -12.69 3.75
N MET A 61 1.52 -11.52 3.24
CA MET A 61 2.88 -11.26 2.78
C MET A 61 3.85 -11.02 3.95
N SER A 62 5.06 -11.56 3.84
CA SER A 62 6.19 -11.12 4.68
C SER A 62 6.60 -9.68 4.34
N TYR A 63 7.31 -8.98 5.24
CA TYR A 63 7.83 -7.63 4.95
C TYR A 63 8.73 -7.58 3.71
N ARG A 64 9.47 -8.66 3.42
CA ARG A 64 10.30 -8.77 2.21
C ARG A 64 9.46 -8.87 0.94
N GLN A 65 8.33 -9.58 1.00
CA GLN A 65 7.37 -9.62 -0.11
C GLN A 65 6.69 -8.26 -0.30
N VAL A 66 6.38 -7.52 0.77
CA VAL A 66 5.87 -6.13 0.67
C VAL A 66 6.85 -5.21 -0.05
N GLU A 67 8.15 -5.32 0.24
CA GLU A 67 9.17 -4.60 -0.54
C GLU A 67 9.11 -5.00 -2.03
N GLY A 68 9.03 -6.30 -2.33
CA GLY A 68 8.83 -6.79 -3.70
C GLY A 68 7.62 -6.15 -4.38
N SER A 69 6.50 -6.04 -3.66
CA SER A 69 5.28 -5.35 -4.10
C SER A 69 5.53 -3.88 -4.38
N THR A 70 6.28 -3.16 -3.52
CA THR A 70 6.62 -1.74 -3.77
C THR A 70 7.48 -1.56 -5.03
N ARG A 71 8.40 -2.50 -5.30
CA ARG A 71 9.21 -2.50 -6.53
C ARG A 71 8.34 -2.77 -7.77
N ALA A 72 7.41 -3.71 -7.68
CA ALA A 72 6.46 -3.99 -8.75
C ALA A 72 5.53 -2.79 -9.03
N LEU A 73 4.98 -2.17 -7.98
CA LEU A 73 4.14 -0.98 -8.07
C LEU A 73 4.90 0.21 -8.67
N ASN A 74 6.17 0.42 -8.29
CA ASN A 74 6.99 1.49 -8.88
C ASN A 74 7.20 1.30 -10.39
N ARG A 75 7.32 0.05 -10.88
CA ARG A 75 7.42 -0.23 -12.32
C ARG A 75 6.14 0.14 -13.08
N LEU A 76 4.97 -0.05 -12.45
CA LEU A 76 3.67 0.26 -13.06
C LEU A 76 3.30 1.73 -12.90
N ILE A 77 3.54 2.29 -11.71
CA ILE A 77 3.18 3.64 -11.30
C ILE A 77 4.46 4.31 -10.79
N ARG A 78 5.18 4.98 -11.69
CA ARG A 78 6.49 5.60 -11.37
C ARG A 78 6.45 6.63 -10.23
N ARG A 79 5.26 7.16 -9.91
CA ARG A 79 5.03 8.08 -8.78
C ARG A 79 5.17 7.39 -7.41
N LEU A 80 5.00 6.08 -7.33
CA LEU A 80 5.12 5.31 -6.09
C LEU A 80 6.59 4.93 -5.87
N PRO A 81 7.24 5.34 -4.77
CA PRO A 81 8.60 4.93 -4.48
C PRO A 81 8.65 3.45 -4.10
N SER A 82 9.78 2.81 -4.40
CA SER A 82 10.18 1.54 -3.79
C SER A 82 11.05 1.80 -2.56
N VAL A 83 10.97 0.91 -1.56
CA VAL A 83 11.71 1.04 -0.30
C VAL A 83 12.07 -0.31 0.30
N ASP A 84 13.14 -0.33 1.09
CA ASP A 84 13.60 -1.53 1.81
C ASP A 84 12.58 -1.99 2.87
N TYR A 85 12.42 -3.31 3.00
CA TYR A 85 11.50 -3.95 3.94
C TYR A 85 11.69 -3.51 5.40
N SER A 86 12.93 -3.22 5.81
CA SER A 86 13.24 -2.77 7.17
C SER A 86 12.71 -1.36 7.41
N TRP A 87 12.70 -0.52 6.38
CA TRP A 87 12.10 0.82 6.42
C TRP A 87 10.58 0.75 6.48
N VAL A 88 9.96 -0.08 5.63
CA VAL A 88 8.51 -0.32 5.64
C VAL A 88 8.04 -0.82 7.00
N ARG A 89 8.71 -1.85 7.54
CA ARG A 89 8.41 -2.40 8.86
C ARG A 89 8.49 -1.34 9.97
N ARG A 90 9.52 -0.49 9.96
CA ARG A 90 9.66 0.59 10.95
C ARG A 90 8.51 1.60 10.86
N ARG A 91 8.06 1.95 9.65
CA ARG A 91 6.91 2.85 9.48
C ARG A 91 5.61 2.23 9.96
N ILE A 92 5.36 0.97 9.62
CA ILE A 92 4.19 0.22 10.07
C ILE A 92 4.10 0.19 11.59
N LEU A 93 5.21 -0.09 12.28
CA LEU A 93 5.28 -0.07 13.75
C LEU A 93 5.11 1.34 14.32
N TYR A 94 5.72 2.35 13.71
CA TYR A 94 5.59 3.75 14.14
C TYR A 94 4.15 4.25 14.09
N LEU A 95 3.38 3.81 13.07
CA LEU A 95 1.98 4.18 12.89
C LEU A 95 1.01 3.31 13.72
N GLY A 96 1.51 2.30 14.45
CA GLY A 96 0.66 1.41 15.24
C GLY A 96 -0.27 0.51 14.41
N LEU A 97 0.14 0.16 13.19
CA LEU A 97 -0.68 -0.62 12.23
C LEU A 97 -0.47 -2.15 12.36
N VAL A 98 -0.10 -2.63 13.55
CA VAL A 98 0.35 -4.02 13.80
C VAL A 98 -0.24 -4.58 15.06
#